data_AF-A0A972XHH7-F1
#
_entry.id   AF-A0A972XHH7-F1
#
_cell.length_a   1.000
_cell.length_b   1.000
_cell.length_c   1.000
_cell.angle_alpha   90.00
_cell.angle_beta   90.00
_cell.angle_gamma   90.00
#
_symmetry.space_group_name_H-M   'P 1'
#
loop_
_entity.id
_entity.type
_entity.pdbx_description
1 polymer ?
#
loop_
_entity_poly.entity_id
_entity_poly.type
_entity_poly.pdbx_seq_one_letter_code
_entity_poly.pdbx_strand_id
1 'polypeptide(L)'
;MGARTRRFTSLATGSNTTKAAGIAALCAVMLLAGCGGSGGSASDASTPVIRGDVAEAGVSGTTVIAPGVPAAPTGAAGDGKVTVTVAQGSSGGTPATYTVTAVGTSKTCTVTGATGSCDVTGLTNATPYTFTATATNEGGTSGVSAPSNSVTPGAAATTATVRTVTFESGYAGLPTIYTQTGSSPAALLPNTFRWGSMSFLGWNTDRYGHLNNTGEWFADRAEYSFASDIVLYAQWGEPGEPYNIRAQVQGPGKVDVTFLTAPNPDGTYYTDWVVYELVVSKSVLFVSSKNVNAPGTHSLDNLPAGKLRFHVVHNRKYRASRPAAVVVEASAASATVSAPGTPPAPTVVAGTAKITATVAAGTSGGTPASYTVKAYTVNGTEAGTSCTVTGASGFCDVTALTAGSTYTVKAVAKNAAGDSGASVASSPVTLATVPGAPALTALSRRSKTEVWVTYSAPSSNGGKPITGYTVTATRNGVDITQSFPAEAGRVSVGPLTRYAVYTFTVRAMNSVGTSGPSNANTFRVDR
;
A
#
# COMPACT_ATOMS: atom_id res chain seq x y z
N MET A 1 -32.78 -38.01 -21.12
CA MET A 1 -33.26 -38.05 -19.71
C MET A 1 -32.25 -37.29 -18.87
N GLY A 2 -32.58 -36.31 -18.02
CA GLY A 2 -33.85 -35.60 -17.82
C GLY A 2 -33.58 -34.31 -17.03
N ALA A 3 -34.28 -33.22 -17.34
CA ALA A 3 -34.09 -31.93 -16.68
C ALA A 3 -34.81 -31.88 -15.31
N ARG A 4 -34.32 -31.05 -14.38
CA ARG A 4 -35.07 -30.68 -13.16
C ARG A 4 -34.92 -29.19 -12.82
N THR A 5 -35.89 -28.43 -13.30
CA THR A 5 -36.27 -27.10 -12.79
C THR A 5 -36.78 -27.22 -11.35
N ARG A 6 -36.55 -26.21 -10.49
CA ARG A 6 -37.33 -26.02 -9.25
C ARG A 6 -37.98 -24.64 -9.23
N ARG A 7 -39.31 -24.62 -9.14
CA ARG A 7 -40.12 -23.45 -8.79
C ARG A 7 -40.04 -23.22 -7.28
N PHE A 8 -40.16 -21.96 -6.85
CA PHE A 8 -40.67 -21.62 -5.52
C PHE A 8 -42.14 -21.21 -5.63
N THR A 9 -42.95 -21.56 -4.63
CA THR A 9 -44.37 -21.17 -4.59
C THR A 9 -44.83 -21.11 -3.14
N SER A 10 -45.18 -19.89 -2.69
CA SER A 10 -46.16 -19.54 -1.64
C SER A 10 -46.06 -20.20 -0.23
N LEU A 11 -46.76 -19.75 0.83
CA LEU A 11 -47.82 -18.73 0.96
C LEU A 11 -47.71 -18.02 2.34
N ALA A 12 -48.39 -16.89 2.47
CA ALA A 12 -48.52 -15.99 3.62
C ALA A 12 -48.86 -16.63 5.00
N THR A 13 -48.69 -15.86 6.09
CA THR A 13 -49.86 -15.29 6.82
C THR A 13 -49.50 -14.28 7.93
N GLY A 14 -50.30 -13.20 7.99
CA GLY A 14 -50.62 -12.40 9.19
C GLY A 14 -49.60 -11.38 9.71
N SER A 15 -50.00 -10.30 10.39
CA SER A 15 -51.23 -9.48 10.33
C SER A 15 -51.12 -8.36 11.37
N ASN A 16 -51.50 -7.13 11.01
CA ASN A 16 -51.78 -6.01 11.94
C ASN A 16 -50.54 -5.48 12.73
N THR A 17 -50.48 -4.23 13.18
CA THR A 17 -51.55 -3.23 13.31
C THR A 17 -51.00 -1.79 13.14
N THR A 18 -51.78 -0.92 12.48
CA THR A 18 -51.86 0.56 12.64
C THR A 18 -50.58 1.42 12.60
N LYS A 19 -50.38 2.30 11.61
CA LYS A 19 -51.09 3.60 11.35
C LYS A 19 -50.73 4.71 12.37
N ALA A 20 -50.56 5.97 11.98
CA ALA A 20 -50.53 6.58 10.64
C ALA A 20 -49.97 8.03 10.67
N ALA A 21 -49.47 8.47 9.50
CA ALA A 21 -49.75 9.73 8.78
C ALA A 21 -49.57 11.11 9.47
N GLY A 22 -49.27 12.18 8.74
CA GLY A 22 -49.02 12.27 7.28
C GLY A 22 -48.78 13.71 6.82
N ILE A 23 -48.48 13.89 5.52
CA ILE A 23 -48.24 15.20 4.87
C ILE A 23 -49.00 15.26 3.54
N ALA A 24 -49.57 16.44 3.22
CA ALA A 24 -50.20 16.88 1.97
C ALA A 24 -51.43 16.06 1.47
N ALA A 25 -52.63 16.61 1.24
CA ALA A 25 -53.09 17.82 0.52
C ALA A 25 -53.13 17.67 -1.02
N LEU A 26 -54.33 17.57 -1.62
CA LEU A 26 -54.93 18.61 -2.49
C LEU A 26 -56.37 18.28 -2.96
N CYS A 27 -57.08 19.31 -3.42
CA CYS A 27 -58.43 19.36 -4.01
C CYS A 27 -58.84 18.26 -5.03
N ALA A 28 -60.14 17.93 -5.08
CA ALA A 28 -60.98 18.13 -6.27
C ALA A 28 -62.50 18.00 -6.00
N VAL A 29 -63.28 18.80 -6.75
CA VAL A 29 -64.74 18.99 -6.72
C VAL A 29 -65.50 17.88 -7.47
N MET A 30 -66.64 17.37 -6.96
CA MET A 30 -67.96 17.35 -7.66
C MET A 30 -69.08 16.53 -6.97
N LEU A 31 -70.19 17.23 -6.71
CA LEU A 31 -71.62 16.91 -6.96
C LEU A 31 -72.26 15.49 -6.84
N LEU A 32 -73.45 15.53 -6.24
CA LEU A 32 -74.71 14.81 -6.54
C LEU A 32 -75.06 13.44 -5.88
N ALA A 33 -75.96 13.57 -4.89
CA ALA A 33 -77.28 12.93 -4.77
C ALA A 33 -77.43 11.41 -4.48
N GLY A 34 -78.32 11.10 -3.51
CA GLY A 34 -78.97 9.78 -3.40
C GLY A 34 -79.61 9.43 -2.04
N CYS A 35 -80.91 9.70 -1.88
CA CYS A 35 -81.86 9.14 -0.88
C CYS A 35 -81.55 9.26 0.65
N GLY A 36 -82.55 9.29 1.55
CA GLY A 36 -84.00 9.41 1.36
C GLY A 36 -84.84 8.73 2.46
N GLY A 37 -85.51 9.53 3.31
CA GLY A 37 -86.62 9.14 4.22
C GLY A 37 -86.24 8.66 5.64
N SER A 38 -87.11 8.73 6.65
CA SER A 38 -88.39 9.48 6.83
C SER A 38 -88.99 9.24 8.24
N GLY A 39 -89.75 10.19 8.80
CA GLY A 39 -90.85 9.88 9.75
C GLY A 39 -90.99 10.71 11.06
N GLY A 40 -92.13 11.39 11.24
CA GLY A 40 -92.66 11.95 12.52
C GLY A 40 -92.28 13.42 12.81
N SER A 41 -93.11 14.47 12.61
CA SER A 41 -94.43 14.81 13.22
C SER A 41 -94.33 15.09 14.73
N ALA A 42 -94.83 16.19 15.33
CA ALA A 42 -95.42 17.48 14.88
C ALA A 42 -95.23 18.50 16.05
N SER A 43 -95.75 19.75 16.13
CA SER A 43 -96.72 20.56 15.34
C SER A 43 -96.47 22.08 15.54
N ASP A 44 -97.44 22.93 15.19
CA ASP A 44 -97.45 24.41 15.22
C ASP A 44 -97.38 25.12 16.58
N ALA A 45 -96.85 26.37 16.58
CA ALA A 45 -97.55 27.55 17.08
C ALA A 45 -96.95 28.90 16.58
N SER A 46 -97.66 29.54 15.64
CA SER A 46 -97.88 31.00 15.50
C SER A 46 -96.72 32.03 15.43
N THR A 47 -96.73 32.82 14.34
CA THR A 47 -95.92 34.03 14.12
C THR A 47 -96.61 35.30 14.71
N PRO A 48 -95.95 36.48 14.71
CA PRO A 48 -96.11 37.36 13.55
C PRO A 48 -94.83 38.08 13.09
N VAL A 49 -94.88 38.62 11.87
CA VAL A 49 -93.82 39.39 11.20
C VAL A 49 -94.08 40.90 11.33
N ILE A 50 -93.06 41.68 11.65
CA ILE A 50 -92.99 43.11 11.33
C ILE A 50 -91.78 43.34 10.42
N ARG A 51 -92.03 43.93 9.24
CA ARG A 51 -91.02 44.56 8.39
C ARG A 51 -91.02 46.05 8.71
N GLY A 52 -89.84 46.65 8.87
CA GLY A 52 -89.67 48.08 9.13
C GLY A 52 -88.27 48.51 8.72
N ASP A 53 -88.17 49.69 8.09
CA ASP A 53 -87.05 50.08 7.25
C ASP A 53 -85.80 50.63 7.98
N VAL A 54 -84.80 50.91 7.16
CA VAL A 54 -83.49 51.50 7.46
C VAL A 54 -83.53 52.59 8.54
N ALA A 55 -82.72 52.41 9.57
CA ALA A 55 -82.22 53.50 10.41
C ALA A 55 -80.69 53.43 10.45
N GLU A 56 -80.04 54.30 9.68
CA GLU A 56 -78.59 54.52 9.76
C GLU A 56 -78.30 55.29 11.06
N ALA A 57 -78.24 54.56 12.18
CA ALA A 57 -77.86 55.12 13.46
C ALA A 57 -76.36 55.41 13.47
N GLY A 58 -76.00 56.66 13.15
CA GLY A 58 -74.63 57.15 13.24
C GLY A 58 -74.08 56.96 14.66
N VAL A 59 -73.26 55.93 14.85
CA VAL A 59 -72.57 55.69 16.11
C VAL A 59 -71.56 56.80 16.31
N SER A 60 -71.74 57.56 17.39
CA SER A 60 -70.77 58.55 17.85
C SER A 60 -69.40 57.88 17.97
N GLY A 61 -68.42 58.35 17.20
CA GLY A 61 -67.11 57.72 17.09
C GLY A 61 -66.40 57.70 18.44
N THR A 62 -66.32 56.52 19.05
CA THR A 62 -65.48 56.29 20.21
C THR A 62 -64.03 56.54 19.81
N THR A 63 -63.45 57.62 20.32
CA THR A 63 -62.06 57.98 20.01
C THR A 63 -61.14 56.90 20.58
N VAL A 64 -60.59 56.04 19.72
CA VAL A 64 -59.64 55.00 20.14
C VAL A 64 -58.39 55.70 20.65
N ILE A 65 -58.06 55.49 21.92
CA ILE A 65 -56.86 56.07 22.54
C ILE A 65 -55.68 55.14 22.23
N ALA A 66 -54.55 55.71 21.82
CA ALA A 66 -53.30 54.97 21.67
C ALA A 66 -52.94 54.20 22.96
N PRO A 67 -52.18 53.09 22.89
CA PRO A 67 -51.75 52.41 24.10
C PRO A 67 -50.80 53.25 24.93
N GLY A 68 -50.75 52.99 26.24
CA GLY A 68 -49.67 53.48 27.10
C GLY A 68 -48.35 52.77 26.79
N VAL A 69 -47.25 53.31 27.32
CA VAL A 69 -45.93 52.66 27.22
C VAL A 69 -46.01 51.26 27.85
N PRO A 70 -45.57 50.19 27.16
CA PRO A 70 -45.62 48.84 27.71
C PRO A 70 -44.74 48.67 28.96
N ALA A 71 -45.02 47.63 29.74
CA ALA A 71 -44.07 47.15 30.75
C ALA A 71 -42.75 46.70 30.08
N ALA A 72 -41.66 46.66 30.86
CA ALA A 72 -40.40 46.09 30.39
C ALA A 72 -40.62 44.60 30.02
N PRO A 73 -40.23 44.16 28.81
CA PRO A 73 -40.45 42.78 28.39
C PRO A 73 -39.56 41.80 29.17
N THR A 74 -39.94 40.53 29.18
CA THR A 74 -39.14 39.44 29.76
C THR A 74 -38.73 38.47 28.67
N GLY A 75 -37.56 37.81 28.80
CA GLY A 75 -37.03 36.94 27.75
C GLY A 75 -36.54 35.59 28.30
N ALA A 76 -36.86 34.51 27.58
CA ALA A 76 -36.31 33.18 27.79
C ALA A 76 -35.30 32.85 26.68
N ALA A 77 -34.09 32.45 27.05
CA ALA A 77 -33.03 32.14 26.10
C ALA A 77 -33.32 30.84 25.31
N GLY A 78 -32.97 30.84 24.03
CA GLY A 78 -32.96 29.65 23.18
C GLY A 78 -31.76 29.66 22.21
N ASP A 79 -31.71 28.68 21.32
CA ASP A 79 -30.62 28.58 20.34
C ASP A 79 -30.81 29.59 19.20
N GLY A 80 -29.86 30.53 19.08
CA GLY A 80 -29.89 31.62 18.10
C GLY A 80 -31.07 32.59 18.27
N LYS A 81 -31.77 32.54 19.41
CA LYS A 81 -33.01 33.30 19.66
C LYS A 81 -33.27 33.62 21.14
N VAL A 82 -34.16 34.57 21.39
CA VAL A 82 -34.83 34.76 22.68
C VAL A 82 -36.33 34.80 22.45
N THR A 83 -37.08 33.99 23.20
CA THR A 83 -38.55 34.09 23.27
C THR A 83 -38.89 35.24 24.22
N VAL A 84 -39.38 36.35 23.69
CA VAL A 84 -39.66 37.58 24.44
C VAL A 84 -41.16 37.70 24.68
N THR A 85 -41.55 37.92 25.94
CA THR A 85 -42.94 38.08 26.40
C THR A 85 -43.23 39.54 26.74
N VAL A 86 -44.36 40.04 26.26
CA VAL A 86 -44.87 41.41 26.45
C VAL A 86 -46.23 41.42 27.13
N ALA A 87 -46.50 42.48 27.89
CA ALA A 87 -47.76 42.71 28.58
C ALA A 87 -48.16 44.19 28.54
N GLN A 88 -49.46 44.44 28.71
CA GLN A 88 -50.05 45.78 28.60
C GLN A 88 -49.51 46.71 29.71
N GLY A 89 -49.22 47.96 29.32
CA GLY A 89 -48.92 49.03 30.28
C GLY A 89 -50.12 49.40 31.14
N SER A 90 -49.90 50.08 32.27
CA SER A 90 -50.96 50.40 33.24
C SER A 90 -51.87 51.58 32.83
N SER A 91 -51.84 52.03 31.57
CA SER A 91 -52.60 53.16 31.05
C SER A 91 -52.78 53.11 29.52
N GLY A 92 -53.66 53.96 28.99
CA GLY A 92 -53.96 54.06 27.55
C GLY A 92 -54.92 52.98 27.04
N GLY A 93 -55.12 52.91 25.72
CA GLY A 93 -55.98 51.92 25.08
C GLY A 93 -55.37 50.53 24.98
N THR A 94 -56.22 49.53 24.69
CA THR A 94 -55.77 48.13 24.54
C THR A 94 -54.89 47.96 23.29
N PRO A 95 -53.68 47.36 23.41
CA PRO A 95 -52.83 47.01 22.28
C PRO A 95 -53.48 45.97 21.36
N ALA A 96 -53.41 46.22 20.05
CA ALA A 96 -53.70 45.22 19.02
C ALA A 96 -52.44 44.43 18.65
N THR A 97 -51.27 45.07 18.69
CA THR A 97 -49.95 44.43 18.48
C THR A 97 -48.87 45.05 19.35
N TYR A 98 -47.75 44.35 19.48
CA TYR A 98 -46.47 44.87 19.95
C TYR A 98 -45.37 44.63 18.93
N THR A 99 -44.46 45.57 18.78
CA THR A 99 -43.16 45.34 18.13
C THR A 99 -42.08 45.25 19.20
N VAL A 100 -41.45 44.09 19.31
CA VAL A 100 -40.28 43.85 20.17
C VAL A 100 -39.01 44.05 19.35
N THR A 101 -38.03 44.76 19.89
CA THR A 101 -36.72 45.02 19.27
C THR A 101 -35.59 44.62 20.21
N ALA A 102 -34.60 43.87 19.71
CA ALA A 102 -33.34 43.65 20.41
C ALA A 102 -32.47 44.91 20.31
N VAL A 103 -32.20 45.55 21.46
CA VAL A 103 -31.51 46.83 21.56
C VAL A 103 -30.14 46.78 20.87
N GLY A 104 -29.82 47.81 20.09
CA GLY A 104 -28.57 47.88 19.32
C GLY A 104 -28.54 47.02 18.04
N THR A 105 -29.65 46.39 17.66
CA THR A 105 -29.75 45.58 16.44
C THR A 105 -30.99 45.92 15.61
N SER A 106 -31.06 45.42 14.38
CA SER A 106 -32.26 45.43 13.54
C SER A 106 -33.18 44.21 13.75
N LYS A 107 -32.92 43.37 14.76
CA LYS A 107 -33.70 42.14 15.01
C LYS A 107 -34.96 42.47 15.81
N THR A 108 -36.11 42.17 15.21
CA THR A 108 -37.43 42.41 15.81
C THR A 108 -38.31 41.16 15.73
N CYS A 109 -39.36 41.13 16.55
CA CYS A 109 -40.50 40.24 16.36
C CYS A 109 -41.80 40.94 16.76
N THR A 110 -42.94 40.48 16.21
CA THR A 110 -44.26 41.07 16.47
C THR A 110 -45.10 40.10 17.30
N VAL A 111 -45.76 40.62 18.33
CA VAL A 111 -46.81 39.92 19.09
C VAL A 111 -48.16 40.50 18.68
N THR A 112 -49.15 39.65 18.42
CA THR A 112 -50.54 40.07 18.15
C THR A 112 -51.40 39.82 19.38
N GLY A 113 -52.27 40.77 19.72
CA GLY A 113 -53.10 40.76 20.92
C GLY A 113 -52.51 41.59 22.07
N ALA A 114 -53.30 41.74 23.14
CA ALA A 114 -52.97 42.60 24.29
C ALA A 114 -51.83 42.07 25.19
N THR A 115 -51.51 40.77 25.10
CA THR A 115 -50.38 40.10 25.79
C THR A 115 -49.91 38.92 24.94
N GLY A 116 -48.64 38.53 25.06
CA GLY A 116 -48.15 37.31 24.40
C GLY A 116 -46.64 37.26 24.29
N SER A 117 -46.11 36.35 23.48
CA SER A 117 -44.67 36.17 23.27
C SER A 117 -44.31 35.94 21.81
N CYS A 118 -43.13 36.41 21.39
CA CYS A 118 -42.56 36.10 20.07
C CYS A 118 -41.05 35.79 20.15
N ASP A 119 -40.54 35.02 19.19
CA ASP A 119 -39.12 34.71 19.10
C ASP A 119 -38.37 35.80 18.32
N VAL A 120 -37.46 36.51 18.98
CA VAL A 120 -36.45 37.31 18.29
C VAL A 120 -35.34 36.37 17.85
N THR A 121 -35.26 36.08 16.55
CA THR A 121 -34.38 35.08 15.95
C THR A 121 -33.18 35.69 15.22
N GLY A 122 -32.14 34.87 14.98
CA GLY A 122 -30.91 35.30 14.34
C GLY A 122 -30.03 36.16 15.25
N LEU A 123 -30.09 35.88 16.55
CA LEU A 123 -29.19 36.41 17.57
C LEU A 123 -27.95 35.52 17.70
N THR A 124 -26.84 36.07 18.17
CA THR A 124 -25.58 35.32 18.35
C THR A 124 -25.56 34.65 19.73
N ASN A 125 -25.34 33.34 19.77
CA ASN A 125 -25.16 32.61 21.04
C ASN A 125 -23.95 33.14 21.82
N ALA A 126 -24.02 33.08 23.16
CA ALA A 126 -23.09 33.67 24.12
C ALA A 126 -23.00 35.21 24.12
N THR A 127 -23.71 35.92 23.23
CA THR A 127 -23.83 37.39 23.29
C THR A 127 -25.04 37.81 24.15
N PRO A 128 -24.87 38.65 25.18
CA PRO A 128 -25.99 39.17 25.97
C PRO A 128 -26.80 40.21 25.18
N TYR A 129 -28.13 40.12 25.22
CA TYR A 129 -29.07 41.06 24.61
C TYR A 129 -30.09 41.59 25.63
N THR A 130 -30.61 42.79 25.38
CA THR A 130 -31.77 43.37 26.07
C THR A 130 -32.83 43.77 25.05
N PHE A 131 -34.10 43.76 25.44
CA PHE A 131 -35.22 43.94 24.52
C PHE A 131 -36.13 45.10 24.96
N THR A 132 -36.64 45.88 24.01
CA THR A 132 -37.63 46.95 24.24
C THR A 132 -38.85 46.70 23.39
N ALA A 133 -40.02 47.19 23.81
CA ALA A 133 -41.27 47.02 23.06
C ALA A 133 -42.03 48.33 22.88
N THR A 134 -42.71 48.47 21.74
CA THR A 134 -43.80 49.44 21.52
C THR A 134 -45.10 48.68 21.29
N ALA A 135 -46.22 49.23 21.79
CA ALA A 135 -47.58 48.74 21.54
C ALA A 135 -48.32 49.65 20.55
N THR A 136 -49.13 49.06 19.67
CA THR A 136 -49.92 49.76 18.64
C THR A 136 -51.38 49.29 18.64
N ASN A 137 -52.31 50.22 18.44
CA ASN A 137 -53.70 49.96 18.09
C ASN A 137 -54.19 51.02 17.06
N GLU A 138 -55.49 51.01 16.71
CA GLU A 138 -56.06 51.98 15.76
C GLU A 138 -55.94 53.45 16.20
N GLY A 139 -55.83 53.70 17.51
CA GLY A 139 -55.61 55.03 18.09
C GLY A 139 -54.16 55.51 18.03
N GLY A 140 -53.20 54.65 17.67
CA GLY A 140 -51.80 55.02 17.47
C GLY A 140 -50.80 54.04 18.09
N THR A 141 -49.53 54.48 18.14
CA THR A 141 -48.41 53.72 18.72
C THR A 141 -47.89 54.43 19.97
N SER A 142 -47.62 53.65 21.01
CA SER A 142 -47.07 54.08 22.29
C SER A 142 -45.58 54.43 22.23
N GLY A 143 -45.07 55.07 23.29
CA GLY A 143 -43.64 55.20 23.52
C GLY A 143 -42.95 53.85 23.81
N VAL A 144 -41.63 53.83 23.64
CA VAL A 144 -40.79 52.64 23.85
C VAL A 144 -40.71 52.28 25.34
N SER A 145 -40.89 51.01 25.69
CA SER A 145 -40.74 50.51 27.06
C SER A 145 -39.30 50.54 27.56
N ALA A 146 -39.13 50.46 28.88
CA ALA A 146 -37.81 50.23 29.46
C ALA A 146 -37.23 48.87 28.98
N PRO A 147 -35.90 48.75 28.78
CA PRO A 147 -35.30 47.50 28.36
C PRO A 147 -35.54 46.35 29.36
N SER A 148 -35.63 45.14 28.85
CA SER A 148 -35.59 43.91 29.64
C SER A 148 -34.28 43.79 30.43
N ASN A 149 -34.29 42.90 31.43
CA ASN A 149 -33.04 42.31 31.92
C ASN A 149 -32.25 41.66 30.77
N SER A 150 -30.93 41.52 30.95
CA SER A 150 -30.08 40.90 29.94
C SER A 150 -30.34 39.39 29.83
N VAL A 151 -30.47 38.90 28.60
CA VAL A 151 -30.67 37.48 28.26
C VAL A 151 -29.65 37.08 27.21
N THR A 152 -28.95 35.97 27.46
CA THR A 152 -27.90 35.44 26.58
C THR A 152 -28.40 34.17 25.89
N PRO A 153 -28.58 34.15 24.55
CA PRO A 153 -28.88 32.94 23.79
C PRO A 153 -27.77 31.90 23.96
N GLY A 154 -28.14 30.63 23.94
CA GLY A 154 -27.21 29.51 24.16
C GLY A 154 -27.49 28.38 23.18
N ALA A 155 -26.43 27.72 22.71
CA ALA A 155 -26.56 26.57 21.82
C ALA A 155 -27.45 25.48 22.47
N ALA A 156 -28.26 24.80 21.66
CA ALA A 156 -29.11 23.73 22.16
C ALA A 156 -28.27 22.66 22.89
N ALA A 157 -28.66 22.33 24.12
CA ALA A 157 -28.01 21.28 24.88
C ALA A 157 -28.15 19.95 24.12
N THR A 158 -27.01 19.34 23.77
CA THR A 158 -27.00 18.05 23.09
C THR A 158 -27.46 16.96 24.05
N THR A 159 -28.58 16.30 23.73
CA THR A 159 -29.04 15.13 24.47
C THR A 159 -28.00 14.03 24.36
N ALA A 160 -27.25 13.79 25.44
CA ALA A 160 -26.24 12.74 25.49
C ALA A 160 -26.92 11.38 25.26
N THR A 161 -26.57 10.70 24.16
CA THR A 161 -27.10 9.36 23.88
C THR A 161 -26.39 8.38 24.78
N VAL A 162 -27.11 7.83 25.75
CA VAL A 162 -26.61 6.83 26.69
C VAL A 162 -26.59 5.46 26.02
N ARG A 163 -25.51 4.69 26.20
CA ARG A 163 -25.33 3.33 25.67
C ARG A 163 -25.06 2.32 26.78
N THR A 164 -25.22 1.04 26.45
CA THR A 164 -25.06 -0.09 27.38
C THR A 164 -24.04 -1.12 26.88
N VAL A 165 -23.12 -1.50 27.75
CA VAL A 165 -22.22 -2.66 27.57
C VAL A 165 -22.74 -3.80 28.46
N THR A 166 -23.13 -4.92 27.86
CA THR A 166 -23.60 -6.12 28.56
C THR A 166 -22.46 -7.12 28.70
N PHE A 167 -22.19 -7.62 29.91
CA PHE A 167 -21.13 -8.59 30.16
C PHE A 167 -21.70 -10.01 30.33
N GLU A 168 -21.26 -10.92 29.46
CA GLU A 168 -21.62 -12.33 29.48
C GLU A 168 -20.43 -13.21 29.86
N SER A 169 -20.72 -14.32 30.54
CA SER A 169 -19.74 -15.34 30.95
C SER A 169 -19.16 -16.15 29.77
N GLY A 170 -19.80 -16.08 28.59
CA GLY A 170 -19.41 -16.81 27.38
C GLY A 170 -20.07 -18.18 27.19
N TYR A 171 -20.74 -18.75 28.20
CA TYR A 171 -21.22 -20.14 28.16
C TYR A 171 -22.68 -20.28 28.61
N ALA A 172 -23.40 -21.23 27.99
CA ALA A 172 -24.81 -21.46 28.25
C ALA A 172 -25.05 -21.98 29.68
N GLY A 173 -25.99 -21.35 30.40
CA GLY A 173 -26.44 -21.78 31.72
C GLY A 173 -25.89 -20.95 32.91
N LEU A 174 -24.98 -20.02 32.67
CA LEU A 174 -24.59 -19.01 33.67
C LEU A 174 -25.28 -17.67 33.33
N PRO A 175 -25.85 -16.94 34.32
CA PRO A 175 -26.62 -15.73 34.04
C PRO A 175 -25.76 -14.59 33.46
N THR A 176 -26.40 -13.71 32.70
CA THR A 176 -25.94 -12.32 32.47
C THR A 176 -25.91 -11.60 33.82
N ILE A 177 -24.74 -11.16 34.28
CA ILE A 177 -24.60 -10.66 35.67
C ILE A 177 -24.60 -9.13 35.76
N TYR A 178 -24.14 -8.41 34.72
CA TYR A 178 -24.11 -6.94 34.80
C TYR A 178 -24.15 -6.22 33.44
N THR A 179 -24.76 -5.05 33.44
CA THR A 179 -24.78 -4.08 32.34
C THR A 179 -24.19 -2.76 32.83
N GLN A 180 -23.15 -2.25 32.16
CA GLN A 180 -22.67 -0.89 32.36
C GLN A 180 -23.39 0.07 31.42
N THR A 181 -23.81 1.23 31.93
CA THR A 181 -24.57 2.22 31.17
C THR A 181 -23.89 3.59 31.29
N GLY A 182 -23.59 4.24 30.16
CA GLY A 182 -22.80 5.47 30.13
C GLY A 182 -22.88 6.25 28.81
N SER A 183 -22.38 7.50 28.84
CA SER A 183 -22.38 8.43 27.70
C SER A 183 -21.00 9.03 27.41
N SER A 184 -19.94 8.53 28.05
CA SER A 184 -18.56 9.01 27.91
C SER A 184 -17.59 7.86 28.17
N PRO A 185 -16.38 7.85 27.58
CA PRO A 185 -15.45 6.73 27.71
C PRO A 185 -15.13 6.40 29.18
N ALA A 186 -15.05 5.11 29.49
CA ALA A 186 -14.75 4.61 30.83
C ALA A 186 -13.96 3.30 30.76
N ALA A 187 -13.22 3.00 31.82
CA ALA A 187 -12.60 1.69 32.00
C ALA A 187 -13.68 0.60 32.15
N LEU A 188 -13.55 -0.51 31.44
CA LEU A 188 -14.39 -1.69 31.64
C LEU A 188 -14.29 -2.14 33.12
N LEU A 189 -15.39 -2.60 33.72
CA LEU A 189 -15.34 -3.18 35.05
C LEU A 189 -14.45 -4.44 35.02
N PRO A 190 -13.69 -4.71 36.10
CA PRO A 190 -12.84 -5.89 36.16
C PRO A 190 -13.65 -7.17 36.03
N ASN A 191 -13.13 -8.14 35.30
CA ASN A 191 -13.71 -9.47 35.27
C ASN A 191 -13.74 -10.10 36.67
N THR A 192 -14.93 -10.49 37.12
CA THR A 192 -15.18 -11.20 38.39
C THR A 192 -15.59 -12.65 38.20
N PHE A 193 -15.85 -13.08 36.95
CA PHE A 193 -16.10 -14.48 36.61
C PHE A 193 -14.85 -15.33 36.90
N ARG A 194 -15.05 -16.63 37.16
CA ARG A 194 -13.98 -17.63 37.32
C ARG A 194 -14.42 -18.93 36.67
N TRP A 195 -13.50 -19.63 35.99
CA TRP A 195 -13.81 -20.92 35.37
C TRP A 195 -12.68 -21.94 35.53
N GLY A 196 -12.87 -22.87 36.49
CA GLY A 196 -12.00 -24.02 36.69
C GLY A 196 -10.52 -23.65 36.79
N SER A 197 -9.71 -24.28 35.93
CA SER A 197 -8.27 -24.04 35.78
C SER A 197 -7.91 -23.22 34.53
N MET A 198 -8.88 -22.52 33.91
CA MET A 198 -8.66 -21.71 32.71
C MET A 198 -8.26 -20.27 33.08
N SER A 199 -7.38 -19.70 32.28
CA SER A 199 -6.95 -18.31 32.41
C SER A 199 -7.91 -17.39 31.63
N PHE A 200 -8.26 -16.25 32.21
CA PHE A 200 -9.02 -15.21 31.51
C PHE A 200 -8.15 -14.55 30.45
N LEU A 201 -8.65 -14.49 29.21
CA LEU A 201 -7.92 -13.94 28.06
C LEU A 201 -8.26 -12.47 27.78
N GLY A 202 -9.45 -12.04 28.23
CA GLY A 202 -10.04 -10.75 27.91
C GLY A 202 -11.49 -10.87 27.47
N TRP A 203 -12.07 -9.76 27.07
CA TRP A 203 -13.44 -9.64 26.57
C TRP A 203 -13.45 -9.68 25.03
N ASN A 204 -14.49 -10.26 24.42
CA ASN A 204 -14.66 -10.27 22.97
C ASN A 204 -16.14 -10.08 22.57
N THR A 205 -16.44 -9.46 21.43
CA THR A 205 -17.81 -9.35 20.87
C THR A 205 -18.35 -10.64 20.25
N ASP A 206 -17.49 -11.60 19.92
CA ASP A 206 -17.87 -12.98 19.57
C ASP A 206 -17.70 -13.88 20.80
N ARG A 207 -18.74 -14.64 21.11
CA ARG A 207 -18.77 -15.62 22.21
C ARG A 207 -17.62 -16.62 22.14
N TYR A 208 -17.18 -17.01 20.94
CA TYR A 208 -16.14 -18.01 20.72
C TYR A 208 -14.85 -17.43 20.13
N GLY A 209 -14.66 -16.10 20.18
CA GLY A 209 -13.59 -15.36 19.52
C GLY A 209 -12.16 -15.88 19.73
N HIS A 210 -11.86 -16.58 20.83
CA HIS A 210 -10.57 -17.23 21.05
C HIS A 210 -10.33 -18.48 20.20
N LEU A 211 -11.36 -19.25 19.85
CA LEU A 211 -11.24 -20.52 19.13
C LEU A 211 -11.19 -20.35 17.61
N ASN A 212 -11.92 -19.35 17.11
CA ASN A 212 -12.13 -19.06 15.69
C ASN A 212 -11.41 -17.78 15.23
N ASN A 213 -10.81 -17.02 16.16
CA ASN A 213 -10.12 -15.76 15.93
C ASN A 213 -11.01 -14.68 15.27
N THR A 214 -12.25 -14.56 15.75
CA THR A 214 -13.23 -13.55 15.32
C THR A 214 -13.57 -12.55 16.44
N GLY A 215 -14.39 -11.56 16.09
CA GLY A 215 -14.83 -10.49 16.98
C GLY A 215 -13.72 -9.51 17.38
N GLU A 216 -14.10 -8.50 18.14
CA GLU A 216 -13.20 -7.46 18.61
C GLU A 216 -12.77 -7.75 20.05
N TRP A 217 -11.46 -7.68 20.29
CA TRP A 217 -10.86 -7.98 21.59
C TRP A 217 -10.67 -6.72 22.44
N PHE A 218 -11.06 -6.81 23.72
CA PHE A 218 -10.87 -5.77 24.73
C PHE A 218 -10.16 -6.37 25.95
N ALA A 219 -9.12 -5.71 26.45
CA ALA A 219 -8.42 -6.15 27.65
C ALA A 219 -9.28 -5.88 28.91
N ASP A 220 -9.02 -6.60 30.00
CA ASP A 220 -9.67 -6.28 31.27
C ASP A 220 -9.30 -4.86 31.70
N ARG A 221 -10.27 -4.11 32.23
CA ARG A 221 -10.10 -2.70 32.65
C ARG A 221 -9.65 -1.73 31.55
N ALA A 222 -9.68 -2.11 30.27
CA ALA A 222 -9.39 -1.20 29.17
C ALA A 222 -10.38 -0.02 29.14
N GLU A 223 -9.90 1.17 28.82
CA GLU A 223 -10.79 2.30 28.51
C GLU A 223 -11.46 2.09 27.16
N TYR A 224 -12.78 2.25 27.12
CA TYR A 224 -13.58 2.07 25.90
C TYR A 224 -14.61 3.19 25.75
N SER A 225 -14.85 3.61 24.50
CA SER A 225 -15.81 4.65 24.13
C SER A 225 -17.13 4.06 23.64
N PHE A 226 -18.23 4.54 24.18
CA PHE A 226 -19.60 4.10 23.87
C PHE A 226 -20.10 4.57 22.48
N ALA A 227 -19.63 3.95 21.40
CA ALA A 227 -20.12 4.24 20.04
C ALA A 227 -21.54 3.68 19.80
N SER A 228 -21.83 2.49 20.34
CA SER A 228 -23.13 1.80 20.29
C SER A 228 -23.34 0.96 21.55
N ASP A 229 -24.53 0.36 21.67
CA ASP A 229 -24.72 -0.75 22.61
C ASP A 229 -23.91 -1.97 22.13
N ILE A 230 -23.39 -2.77 23.05
CA ILE A 230 -22.47 -3.87 22.74
C ILE A 230 -22.57 -4.99 23.78
N VAL A 231 -22.41 -6.25 23.35
CA VAL A 231 -22.30 -7.41 24.24
C VAL A 231 -20.86 -7.90 24.21
N LEU A 232 -20.28 -8.08 25.39
CA LEU A 232 -18.92 -8.58 25.58
C LEU A 232 -18.96 -9.92 26.33
N TYR A 233 -18.39 -10.95 25.71
CA TYR A 233 -18.29 -12.30 26.24
C TYR A 233 -16.89 -12.52 26.83
N ALA A 234 -16.83 -12.98 28.08
CA ALA A 234 -15.58 -13.36 28.72
C ALA A 234 -14.92 -14.52 27.95
N GLN A 235 -13.69 -14.33 27.47
CA GLN A 235 -12.92 -15.36 26.79
C GLN A 235 -11.96 -16.05 27.76
N TRP A 236 -11.82 -17.36 27.62
CA TRP A 236 -11.07 -18.23 28.52
C TRP A 236 -10.25 -19.22 27.71
N GLY A 237 -9.05 -19.56 28.17
CA GLY A 237 -8.20 -20.52 27.48
C GLY A 237 -7.32 -21.32 28.44
N GLU A 238 -6.70 -22.39 27.93
CA GLU A 238 -5.67 -23.09 28.68
C GLU A 238 -4.41 -22.22 28.82
N PRO A 239 -3.66 -22.31 29.93
CA PRO A 239 -2.30 -21.76 30.03
C PRO A 239 -1.44 -22.13 28.81
N GLY A 240 -0.87 -21.11 28.15
CA GLY A 240 -0.13 -21.31 26.90
C GLY A 240 -0.98 -21.60 25.67
N GLU A 241 -2.25 -21.22 25.65
CA GLU A 241 -3.05 -21.14 24.42
C GLU A 241 -2.83 -19.77 23.75
N PRO A 242 -2.48 -19.72 22.45
CA PRO A 242 -2.32 -18.48 21.71
C PRO A 242 -3.68 -17.93 21.24
N TYR A 243 -3.90 -16.62 21.41
CA TYR A 243 -5.16 -15.95 21.08
C TYR A 243 -4.94 -14.53 20.51
N ASN A 244 -6.01 -13.90 20.02
CA ASN A 244 -5.99 -12.57 19.40
C ASN A 244 -4.89 -12.48 18.32
N ILE A 245 -4.85 -13.49 17.44
CA ILE A 245 -3.83 -13.61 16.40
C ILE A 245 -4.19 -12.67 15.25
N ARG A 246 -3.36 -11.68 15.02
CA ARG A 246 -3.51 -10.69 13.95
C ARG A 246 -2.33 -10.77 13.00
N ALA A 247 -2.54 -10.38 11.76
CA ALA A 247 -1.47 -10.25 10.79
C ALA A 247 -1.63 -8.94 10.02
N GLN A 248 -0.52 -8.23 9.82
CA GLN A 248 -0.45 -6.99 9.07
C GLN A 248 0.59 -7.16 7.96
N VAL A 249 0.19 -6.94 6.71
CA VAL A 249 1.13 -6.88 5.58
C VAL A 249 1.95 -5.60 5.71
N GLN A 250 3.27 -5.71 5.84
CA GLN A 250 4.19 -4.56 5.90
C GLN A 250 4.85 -4.25 4.56
N GLY A 251 4.75 -5.16 3.59
CA GLY A 251 5.26 -4.96 2.24
C GLY A 251 5.49 -6.27 1.49
N PRO A 252 6.21 -6.21 0.36
CA PRO A 252 6.58 -7.39 -0.42
C PRO A 252 7.28 -8.46 0.41
N GLY A 253 6.74 -9.68 0.40
CA GLY A 253 7.27 -10.82 1.14
C GLY A 253 7.33 -10.63 2.67
N LYS A 254 6.67 -9.60 3.23
CA LYS A 254 6.77 -9.25 4.65
C LYS A 254 5.41 -9.09 5.32
N VAL A 255 5.19 -9.88 6.37
CA VAL A 255 3.98 -9.84 7.21
C VAL A 255 4.40 -9.84 8.68
N ASP A 256 3.88 -8.91 9.45
CA ASP A 256 3.97 -8.94 10.91
C ASP A 256 2.82 -9.78 11.47
N VAL A 257 3.13 -10.82 12.24
CA VAL A 257 2.14 -11.62 12.96
C VAL A 257 2.19 -11.24 14.44
N THR A 258 1.05 -10.83 14.99
CA THR A 258 0.90 -10.48 16.41
C THR A 258 0.02 -11.51 17.11
N PHE A 259 0.42 -11.99 18.27
CA PHE A 259 -0.42 -12.86 19.10
C PHE A 259 -0.20 -12.61 20.59
N LEU A 260 -1.22 -12.90 21.39
CA LEU A 260 -1.16 -12.96 22.85
C LEU A 260 -1.23 -14.43 23.30
N THR A 261 -0.90 -14.72 24.55
CA THR A 261 -1.00 -16.07 25.11
C THR A 261 -1.56 -16.04 26.51
N ALA A 262 -2.32 -17.07 26.87
CA ALA A 262 -2.87 -17.21 28.21
C ALA A 262 -1.73 -17.32 29.24
N PRO A 263 -1.73 -16.49 30.31
CA PRO A 263 -0.73 -16.60 31.36
C PRO A 263 -0.87 -17.93 32.10
N ASN A 264 0.25 -18.40 32.64
CA ASN A 264 0.34 -19.54 33.53
C ASN A 264 -0.34 -19.24 34.88
N PRO A 265 -0.71 -20.27 35.67
CA PRO A 265 -1.31 -20.07 36.99
C PRO A 265 -0.44 -19.30 37.99
N ASP A 266 0.88 -19.25 37.76
CA ASP A 266 1.87 -18.48 38.52
C ASP A 266 2.07 -17.04 37.99
N GLY A 267 1.32 -16.64 36.96
CA GLY A 267 1.44 -15.34 36.29
C GLY A 267 2.55 -15.24 35.25
N THR A 268 3.32 -16.31 35.01
CA THR A 268 4.37 -16.34 33.99
C THR A 268 3.81 -16.60 32.59
N TYR A 269 4.65 -16.52 31.56
CA TYR A 269 4.31 -16.89 30.19
C TYR A 269 5.27 -17.96 29.68
N TYR A 270 4.77 -18.87 28.85
CA TYR A 270 5.65 -19.77 28.10
C TYR A 270 6.52 -18.98 27.11
N THR A 271 7.79 -19.37 27.02
CA THR A 271 8.79 -18.88 26.08
C THR A 271 9.22 -20.03 25.18
N ASP A 272 9.40 -19.79 23.87
CA ASP A 272 9.66 -20.76 22.77
C ASP A 272 8.39 -21.18 21.97
N TRP A 273 8.04 -20.33 21.01
CA TRP A 273 6.87 -20.47 20.13
C TRP A 273 7.30 -20.55 18.66
N VAL A 274 6.57 -21.32 17.86
CA VAL A 274 6.76 -21.38 16.41
C VAL A 274 5.57 -20.72 15.72
N VAL A 275 5.84 -19.69 14.92
CA VAL A 275 4.89 -19.20 13.91
C VAL A 275 5.25 -19.87 12.59
N TYR A 276 4.31 -20.57 11.97
CA TYR A 276 4.55 -21.24 10.68
C TYR A 276 3.43 -21.01 9.65
N GLU A 277 3.82 -21.10 8.38
CA GLU A 277 2.98 -20.86 7.22
C GLU A 277 2.32 -22.14 6.67
N LEU A 278 1.11 -22.00 6.13
CA LEU A 278 0.46 -22.98 5.27
C LEU A 278 -0.09 -22.28 4.02
N VAL A 279 0.54 -22.48 2.85
CA VAL A 279 0.06 -21.94 1.58
C VAL A 279 -1.22 -22.67 1.14
N VAL A 280 -2.33 -21.95 1.00
CA VAL A 280 -3.66 -22.54 0.72
C VAL A 280 -3.96 -22.63 -0.80
N SER A 281 -2.98 -22.32 -1.65
CA SER A 281 -3.11 -22.28 -3.11
C SER A 281 -1.95 -23.02 -3.80
N LYS A 282 -2.26 -23.90 -4.75
CA LYS A 282 -1.31 -24.69 -5.60
C LYS A 282 -0.59 -25.89 -4.97
N SER A 283 -1.18 -26.58 -3.99
CA SER A 283 -0.78 -27.95 -3.60
C SER A 283 0.67 -28.16 -3.10
N VAL A 284 1.43 -27.10 -2.82
CA VAL A 284 2.80 -27.16 -2.30
C VAL A 284 2.83 -26.59 -0.89
N LEU A 285 3.30 -27.40 0.06
CA LEU A 285 3.46 -27.04 1.45
C LEU A 285 4.77 -26.25 1.65
N PHE A 286 4.76 -24.95 1.39
CA PHE A 286 5.84 -24.08 1.88
C PHE A 286 5.62 -23.82 3.37
N VAL A 287 6.60 -24.23 4.17
CA VAL A 287 6.62 -24.00 5.62
C VAL A 287 7.81 -23.09 5.93
N SER A 288 7.58 -21.78 5.83
CA SER A 288 8.41 -20.84 6.58
C SER A 288 8.08 -20.98 8.06
N SER A 289 9.09 -20.91 8.94
CA SER A 289 8.89 -20.96 10.38
C SER A 289 9.84 -20.00 11.10
N LYS A 290 9.34 -19.35 12.15
CA LYS A 290 10.13 -18.47 13.02
C LYS A 290 9.89 -18.88 14.48
N ASN A 291 10.98 -19.25 15.15
CA ASN A 291 10.99 -19.41 16.60
C ASN A 291 11.00 -18.03 17.26
N VAL A 292 10.11 -17.81 18.23
CA VAL A 292 9.95 -16.54 18.94
C VAL A 292 9.86 -16.77 20.45
N ASN A 293 10.57 -15.93 21.21
CA ASN A 293 10.80 -16.17 22.64
C ASN A 293 9.64 -15.71 23.53
N ALA A 294 8.70 -14.92 23.02
CA ALA A 294 7.59 -14.36 23.78
C ALA A 294 6.38 -14.04 22.87
N PRO A 295 5.18 -13.88 23.44
CA PRO A 295 4.03 -13.27 22.75
C PRO A 295 4.35 -11.83 22.30
N GLY A 296 3.59 -11.32 21.32
CA GLY A 296 3.79 -9.99 20.75
C GLY A 296 3.81 -10.01 19.23
N THR A 297 4.30 -8.92 18.62
CA THR A 297 4.41 -8.71 17.18
C THR A 297 5.74 -9.22 16.64
N HIS A 298 5.70 -10.05 15.59
CA HIS A 298 6.87 -10.68 15.00
C HIS A 298 6.83 -10.58 13.47
N SER A 299 7.80 -9.90 12.87
CA SER A 299 7.98 -9.88 11.41
C SER A 299 8.39 -11.24 10.86
N LEU A 300 7.70 -11.68 9.82
CA LEU A 300 8.08 -12.77 8.92
C LEU A 300 8.46 -12.16 7.58
N ASP A 301 9.63 -12.52 7.06
CA ASP A 301 10.20 -12.03 5.80
C ASP A 301 10.35 -13.19 4.79
N ASN A 302 10.60 -12.87 3.51
CA ASN A 302 10.73 -13.82 2.40
C ASN A 302 9.50 -14.70 2.12
N LEU A 303 8.30 -14.22 2.47
CA LEU A 303 7.04 -14.95 2.24
C LEU A 303 6.64 -14.98 0.75
N PRO A 304 6.01 -16.07 0.27
CA PRO A 304 5.49 -16.15 -1.09
C PRO A 304 4.26 -15.25 -1.28
N ALA A 305 4.00 -14.84 -2.52
CA ALA A 305 2.81 -14.05 -2.87
C ALA A 305 1.55 -14.93 -2.94
N GLY A 306 0.48 -14.55 -2.24
CA GLY A 306 -0.84 -15.19 -2.35
C GLY A 306 -1.60 -15.29 -1.03
N LYS A 307 -2.64 -16.13 -0.98
CA LYS A 307 -3.41 -16.36 0.25
C LYS A 307 -2.63 -17.25 1.22
N LEU A 308 -2.24 -16.68 2.35
CA LEU A 308 -1.45 -17.32 3.39
C LEU A 308 -2.34 -17.71 4.57
N ARG A 309 -1.93 -18.74 5.32
CA ARG A 309 -2.51 -19.09 6.61
C ARG A 309 -1.37 -19.23 7.61
N PHE A 310 -1.47 -18.53 8.73
CA PHE A 310 -0.47 -18.59 9.79
C PHE A 310 -1.02 -19.41 10.95
N HIS A 311 -0.20 -20.33 11.46
CA HIS A 311 -0.45 -21.09 12.66
C HIS A 311 0.58 -20.68 13.73
N VAL A 312 0.12 -20.53 14.97
CA VAL A 312 0.97 -20.25 16.13
C VAL A 312 0.89 -21.43 17.09
N VAL A 313 2.03 -22.00 17.46
CA VAL A 313 2.12 -23.15 18.38
C VAL A 313 3.24 -22.98 19.39
N HIS A 314 3.06 -23.50 20.60
CA HIS A 314 4.12 -23.56 21.60
C HIS A 314 4.98 -24.82 21.37
N ASN A 315 6.29 -24.65 21.27
CA ASN A 315 7.21 -25.69 20.79
C ASN A 315 7.22 -26.95 21.69
N ARG A 316 6.99 -26.79 23.00
CA ARG A 316 6.95 -27.93 23.94
C ARG A 316 5.61 -28.69 23.95
N LYS A 317 4.55 -28.21 23.30
CA LYS A 317 3.17 -28.74 23.41
C LYS A 317 2.57 -29.20 22.07
N TYR A 318 3.41 -29.69 21.13
CA TYR A 318 3.05 -30.16 19.77
C TYR A 318 1.93 -31.22 19.64
N ARG A 319 1.35 -31.73 20.73
CA ARG A 319 0.20 -32.66 20.73
C ARG A 319 -1.01 -32.23 21.59
N ALA A 320 -0.91 -31.18 22.40
CA ALA A 320 -1.94 -30.87 23.40
C ALA A 320 -2.46 -29.43 23.38
N SER A 321 -1.84 -28.49 22.65
CA SER A 321 -2.49 -27.22 22.30
C SER A 321 -3.13 -27.34 20.91
N ARG A 322 -4.42 -27.00 20.80
CA ARG A 322 -5.08 -26.88 19.49
C ARG A 322 -4.41 -25.72 18.72
N PRO A 323 -3.84 -25.93 17.53
CA PRO A 323 -3.14 -24.85 16.82
C PRO A 323 -4.16 -23.83 16.33
N ALA A 324 -4.18 -22.65 16.95
CA ALA A 324 -4.96 -21.52 16.47
C ALA A 324 -4.42 -21.07 15.10
N ALA A 325 -5.35 -20.79 14.18
CA ALA A 325 -5.04 -20.53 12.78
C ALA A 325 -5.71 -19.23 12.33
N VAL A 326 -4.91 -18.27 11.84
CA VAL A 326 -5.45 -17.08 11.17
C VAL A 326 -5.25 -17.22 9.67
N VAL A 327 -6.30 -16.95 8.89
CA VAL A 327 -6.24 -16.92 7.43
C VAL A 327 -6.10 -15.47 6.98
N VAL A 328 -5.08 -15.18 6.19
CA VAL A 328 -4.72 -13.81 5.81
C VAL A 328 -4.54 -13.76 4.30
N GLU A 329 -5.35 -12.95 3.63
CA GLU A 329 -5.18 -12.71 2.19
C GLU A 329 -4.05 -11.68 1.97
N ALA A 330 -2.82 -12.11 2.24
CA ALA A 330 -1.62 -11.32 2.05
C ALA A 330 -1.21 -11.32 0.57
N SER A 331 -1.89 -10.52 -0.26
CA SER A 331 -1.36 -10.15 -1.57
C SER A 331 -0.18 -9.19 -1.39
N ALA A 332 0.93 -9.72 -0.92
CA ALA A 332 2.23 -9.13 -1.13
C ALA A 332 2.47 -9.08 -2.64
N ALA A 333 2.24 -7.91 -3.24
CA ALA A 333 2.89 -7.61 -4.50
C ALA A 333 4.39 -7.89 -4.29
N SER A 334 5.00 -8.70 -5.14
CA SER A 334 6.48 -8.75 -5.18
C SER A 334 6.97 -7.32 -5.29
N ALA A 335 8.10 -6.99 -4.65
CA ALA A 335 8.78 -5.75 -4.94
C ALA A 335 8.98 -5.78 -6.45
N THR A 336 8.49 -4.75 -7.15
CA THR A 336 8.73 -4.61 -8.58
C THR A 336 10.20 -4.27 -8.72
N VAL A 337 11.03 -5.30 -8.64
CA VAL A 337 12.40 -5.27 -9.13
C VAL A 337 12.28 -4.69 -10.53
N SER A 338 12.89 -3.54 -10.78
CA SER A 338 13.00 -3.02 -12.13
C SER A 338 14.10 -3.82 -12.83
N ALA A 339 13.97 -4.00 -14.15
CA ALA A 339 15.10 -4.47 -14.94
C ALA A 339 16.32 -3.55 -14.70
N PRO A 340 17.56 -4.06 -14.78
CA PRO A 340 18.72 -3.22 -14.54
C PRO A 340 18.82 -2.10 -15.56
N GLY A 341 19.34 -0.94 -15.15
CA GLY A 341 19.73 0.10 -16.09
C GLY A 341 20.85 -0.38 -17.01
N THR A 342 20.90 0.18 -18.22
CA THR A 342 21.97 -0.10 -19.18
C THR A 342 23.35 0.12 -18.54
N PRO A 343 24.25 -0.89 -18.52
CA PRO A 343 25.53 -0.75 -17.87
C PRO A 343 26.50 0.14 -18.68
N PRO A 344 27.54 0.70 -18.03
CA PRO A 344 28.60 1.43 -18.71
C PRO A 344 29.39 0.54 -19.69
N ALA A 345 30.22 1.18 -20.53
CA ALA A 345 31.12 0.49 -21.45
C ALA A 345 32.02 -0.51 -20.68
N PRO A 346 32.11 -1.79 -21.12
CA PRO A 346 33.08 -2.71 -20.55
C PRO A 346 34.51 -2.22 -20.79
N THR A 347 35.40 -2.40 -19.81
CA THR A 347 36.84 -2.26 -20.04
C THR A 347 37.41 -3.60 -20.48
N VAL A 348 38.35 -3.60 -21.42
CA VAL A 348 38.81 -4.82 -22.11
C VAL A 348 40.33 -4.93 -22.15
N VAL A 349 40.84 -6.15 -21.99
CA VAL A 349 42.25 -6.50 -22.12
C VAL A 349 42.39 -7.70 -23.05
N ALA A 350 43.24 -7.59 -24.07
CA ALA A 350 43.53 -8.70 -24.98
C ALA A 350 44.51 -9.70 -24.35
N GLY A 351 44.05 -10.94 -24.21
CA GLY A 351 44.89 -12.11 -23.94
C GLY A 351 45.26 -12.87 -25.21
N THR A 352 45.87 -14.04 -25.05
CA THR A 352 46.08 -14.99 -26.15
C THR A 352 44.75 -15.65 -26.50
N ALA A 353 44.21 -15.42 -27.70
CA ALA A 353 42.94 -15.95 -28.21
C ALA A 353 41.68 -15.66 -27.36
N LYS A 354 41.75 -14.66 -26.45
CA LYS A 354 40.64 -14.26 -25.58
C LYS A 354 40.64 -12.75 -25.29
N ILE A 355 39.49 -12.20 -24.94
CA ILE A 355 39.37 -10.85 -24.38
C ILE A 355 38.82 -10.97 -22.96
N THR A 356 39.60 -10.52 -21.97
CA THR A 356 39.11 -10.36 -20.61
C THR A 356 38.34 -9.05 -20.54
N ALA A 357 37.05 -9.11 -20.27
CA ALA A 357 36.16 -7.96 -20.18
C ALA A 357 35.70 -7.76 -18.73
N THR A 358 35.82 -6.53 -18.22
CA THR A 358 35.37 -6.14 -16.88
C THR A 358 34.14 -5.24 -16.99
N VAL A 359 33.11 -5.54 -16.20
CA VAL A 359 31.81 -4.86 -16.18
C VAL A 359 31.51 -4.30 -14.79
N ALA A 360 30.84 -3.15 -14.76
CA ALA A 360 30.43 -2.46 -13.54
C ALA A 360 28.89 -2.28 -13.50
N ALA A 361 28.37 -1.98 -12.32
CA ALA A 361 26.96 -1.65 -12.10
C ALA A 361 26.53 -0.45 -12.97
N GLY A 362 25.30 -0.50 -13.49
CA GLY A 362 24.62 0.67 -14.02
C GLY A 362 24.25 1.64 -12.89
N THR A 363 24.04 2.91 -13.22
CA THR A 363 23.68 3.97 -12.25
C THR A 363 22.17 4.13 -12.01
N SER A 364 21.36 3.25 -12.60
CA SER A 364 19.89 3.29 -12.52
C SER A 364 19.27 1.89 -12.66
N GLY A 365 17.97 1.77 -12.42
CA GLY A 365 17.23 0.49 -12.46
C GLY A 365 17.52 -0.42 -11.27
N GLY A 366 17.12 -1.69 -11.37
CA GLY A 366 17.34 -2.68 -10.32
C GLY A 366 18.76 -3.24 -10.31
N THR A 367 19.21 -3.78 -9.18
CA THR A 367 20.54 -4.39 -9.05
C THR A 367 20.69 -5.58 -10.04
N PRO A 368 21.78 -5.66 -10.81
CA PRO A 368 22.09 -6.83 -11.62
C PRO A 368 22.39 -8.07 -10.76
N ALA A 369 21.81 -9.20 -11.13
CA ALA A 369 22.20 -10.53 -10.62
C ALA A 369 23.30 -11.17 -11.50
N SER A 370 23.37 -10.81 -12.77
CA SER A 370 24.40 -11.25 -13.70
C SER A 370 24.53 -10.33 -14.91
N TYR A 371 25.53 -10.57 -15.76
CA TYR A 371 25.72 -9.93 -17.06
C TYR A 371 25.96 -10.98 -18.14
N THR A 372 25.44 -10.77 -19.34
CA THR A 372 25.93 -11.45 -20.55
C THR A 372 26.81 -10.51 -21.34
N VAL A 373 28.02 -10.97 -21.70
CA VAL A 373 29.06 -10.19 -22.35
C VAL A 373 29.40 -10.82 -23.70
N LYS A 374 29.39 -10.01 -24.77
CA LYS A 374 29.55 -10.44 -26.17
C LYS A 374 30.59 -9.56 -26.88
N ALA A 375 31.46 -10.18 -27.68
CA ALA A 375 32.36 -9.46 -28.57
C ALA A 375 31.75 -9.27 -29.96
N TYR A 376 32.18 -8.22 -30.64
CA TYR A 376 31.74 -7.81 -31.97
C TYR A 376 32.94 -7.44 -32.83
N THR A 377 32.91 -7.81 -34.11
CA THR A 377 33.89 -7.35 -35.11
C THR A 377 33.77 -5.84 -35.33
N VAL A 378 34.74 -5.25 -36.03
CA VAL A 378 34.68 -3.84 -36.46
C VAL A 378 33.44 -3.50 -37.32
N ASN A 379 32.81 -4.51 -37.94
CA ASN A 379 31.58 -4.37 -38.73
C ASN A 379 30.30 -4.62 -37.91
N GLY A 380 30.41 -4.78 -36.58
CA GLY A 380 29.27 -4.99 -35.68
C GLY A 380 28.70 -6.41 -35.67
N THR A 381 29.34 -7.38 -36.32
CA THR A 381 28.93 -8.80 -36.27
C THR A 381 29.37 -9.43 -34.95
N GLU A 382 28.48 -10.15 -34.25
CA GLU A 382 28.85 -10.89 -33.03
C GLU A 382 29.92 -11.95 -33.34
N ALA A 383 30.89 -12.13 -32.44
CA ALA A 383 32.01 -13.03 -32.61
C ALA A 383 32.44 -13.70 -31.30
N GLY A 384 32.97 -14.92 -31.43
CA GLY A 384 33.44 -15.72 -30.31
C GLY A 384 32.32 -16.31 -29.44
N THR A 385 32.70 -16.85 -28.29
CA THR A 385 31.78 -17.40 -27.29
C THR A 385 31.52 -16.36 -26.20
N SER A 386 30.25 -15.94 -26.07
CA SER A 386 29.81 -15.01 -25.02
C SER A 386 30.11 -15.55 -23.63
N CYS A 387 30.47 -14.68 -22.69
CA CYS A 387 30.70 -15.04 -21.29
C CYS A 387 29.67 -14.41 -20.35
N THR A 388 29.57 -14.95 -19.14
CA THR A 388 28.66 -14.47 -18.10
C THR A 388 29.45 -14.02 -16.87
N VAL A 389 29.08 -12.88 -16.30
CA VAL A 389 29.54 -12.42 -14.98
C VAL A 389 28.40 -12.59 -13.98
N THR A 390 28.67 -13.14 -12.80
CA THR A 390 27.67 -13.27 -11.73
C THR A 390 27.85 -12.16 -10.69
N GLY A 391 26.74 -11.61 -10.18
CA GLY A 391 26.73 -10.45 -9.28
C GLY A 391 26.63 -9.10 -10.01
N ALA A 392 26.75 -8.03 -9.24
CA ALA A 392 26.55 -6.64 -9.70
C ALA A 392 27.76 -6.01 -10.42
N SER A 393 28.91 -6.69 -10.46
CA SER A 393 30.13 -6.30 -11.17
C SER A 393 31.13 -7.45 -11.18
N GLY A 394 32.07 -7.45 -12.12
CA GLY A 394 33.14 -8.46 -12.17
C GLY A 394 33.78 -8.54 -13.56
N PHE A 395 34.45 -9.65 -13.86
CA PHE A 395 35.08 -9.88 -15.16
C PHE A 395 34.79 -11.29 -15.70
N CYS A 396 34.83 -11.45 -17.02
CA CYS A 396 34.83 -12.75 -17.67
C CYS A 396 35.64 -12.73 -18.98
N ASP A 397 36.02 -13.91 -19.48
CA ASP A 397 36.77 -14.06 -20.72
C ASP A 397 35.84 -14.42 -21.89
N VAL A 398 35.81 -13.57 -22.92
CA VAL A 398 35.23 -13.90 -24.23
C VAL A 398 36.28 -14.66 -25.04
N THR A 399 35.94 -15.87 -25.49
CA THR A 399 36.87 -16.82 -26.12
C THR A 399 36.44 -17.18 -27.55
N ALA A 400 37.13 -18.13 -28.20
CA ALA A 400 36.88 -18.53 -29.60
C ALA A 400 36.96 -17.38 -30.61
N LEU A 401 37.86 -16.43 -30.36
CA LEU A 401 38.10 -15.25 -31.19
C LEU A 401 39.32 -15.46 -32.11
N THR A 402 39.30 -14.83 -33.28
CA THR A 402 40.37 -14.95 -34.28
C THR A 402 41.58 -14.10 -33.88
N ALA A 403 42.75 -14.74 -33.79
CA ALA A 403 44.02 -14.06 -33.55
C ALA A 403 44.29 -12.96 -34.60
N GLY A 404 44.86 -11.83 -34.20
CA GLY A 404 45.14 -10.69 -35.09
C GLY A 404 43.92 -9.85 -35.48
N SER A 405 42.70 -10.27 -35.12
CA SER A 405 41.49 -9.49 -35.41
C SER A 405 41.21 -8.46 -34.31
N THR A 406 40.57 -7.35 -34.70
CA THR A 406 40.14 -6.27 -33.80
C THR A 406 38.66 -6.44 -33.45
N TYR A 407 38.36 -6.33 -32.15
CA TYR A 407 37.02 -6.50 -31.61
C TYR A 407 36.64 -5.35 -30.66
N THR A 408 35.35 -5.16 -30.47
CA THR A 408 34.77 -4.40 -29.34
C THR A 408 33.87 -5.32 -28.52
N VAL A 409 33.58 -4.95 -27.27
CA VAL A 409 32.73 -5.75 -26.37
C VAL A 409 31.55 -4.93 -25.87
N LYS A 410 30.38 -5.57 -25.74
CA LYS A 410 29.19 -5.00 -25.07
C LYS A 410 28.70 -5.94 -23.97
N ALA A 411 28.03 -5.38 -22.98
CA ALA A 411 27.41 -6.12 -21.88
C ALA A 411 25.91 -5.80 -21.76
N VAL A 412 25.13 -6.80 -21.34
CA VAL A 412 23.72 -6.69 -20.96
C VAL A 412 23.60 -7.17 -19.53
N ALA A 413 23.13 -6.32 -18.62
CA ALA A 413 22.87 -6.66 -17.23
C ALA A 413 21.51 -7.36 -17.10
N LYS A 414 21.37 -8.30 -16.16
CA LYS A 414 20.17 -9.14 -15.99
C LYS A 414 19.79 -9.29 -14.53
N ASN A 415 18.49 -9.29 -14.24
CA ASN A 415 17.93 -9.76 -12.97
C ASN A 415 16.57 -10.44 -13.20
N ALA A 416 15.87 -10.82 -12.13
CA ALA A 416 14.60 -11.54 -12.22
C ALA A 416 13.46 -10.76 -12.91
N ALA A 417 13.61 -9.44 -13.09
CA ALA A 417 12.64 -8.60 -13.79
C ALA A 417 12.95 -8.41 -15.28
N GLY A 418 14.13 -8.83 -15.75
CA GLY A 418 14.51 -8.81 -17.15
C GLY A 418 15.95 -8.36 -17.40
N ASP A 419 16.22 -8.16 -18.68
CA ASP A 419 17.49 -7.69 -19.22
C ASP A 419 17.50 -6.15 -19.36
N SER A 420 18.66 -5.54 -19.21
CA SER A 420 18.90 -4.13 -19.53
C SER A 420 18.97 -3.89 -21.05
N GLY A 421 19.07 -2.62 -21.46
CA GLY A 421 19.66 -2.30 -22.76
C GLY A 421 21.13 -2.77 -22.83
N ALA A 422 21.64 -3.03 -24.04
CA ALA A 422 23.05 -3.30 -24.24
C ALA A 422 23.89 -2.04 -24.01
N SER A 423 25.06 -2.18 -23.37
CA SER A 423 26.01 -1.09 -23.20
C SER A 423 26.44 -0.49 -24.54
N VAL A 424 26.99 0.73 -24.48
CA VAL A 424 27.89 1.19 -25.55
C VAL A 424 29.09 0.23 -25.67
N ALA A 425 29.72 0.21 -26.84
CA ALA A 425 30.87 -0.65 -27.09
C ALA A 425 32.08 -0.20 -26.26
N SER A 426 32.90 -1.17 -25.83
CA SER A 426 34.23 -0.92 -25.29
C SER A 426 35.12 -0.18 -26.31
N SER A 427 36.23 0.39 -25.85
CA SER A 427 37.35 0.70 -26.75
C SER A 427 37.74 -0.56 -27.55
N PRO A 428 38.14 -0.41 -28.83
CA PRO A 428 38.53 -1.55 -29.65
C PRO A 428 39.86 -2.15 -29.16
N VAL A 429 39.97 -3.47 -29.26
CA VAL A 429 41.19 -4.20 -28.90
C VAL A 429 41.54 -5.24 -29.96
N THR A 430 42.81 -5.29 -30.35
CA THR A 430 43.33 -6.25 -31.33
C THR A 430 43.96 -7.43 -30.59
N LEU A 431 43.55 -8.65 -30.94
CA LEU A 431 44.17 -9.85 -30.37
C LEU A 431 45.56 -10.08 -30.92
N ALA A 432 46.46 -10.56 -30.06
CA ALA A 432 47.78 -10.97 -30.50
C ALA A 432 47.70 -12.15 -31.49
N THR A 433 48.66 -12.21 -32.41
CA THR A 433 48.83 -13.27 -33.40
C THR A 433 50.30 -13.68 -33.46
N VAL A 434 50.63 -14.69 -34.28
CA VAL A 434 52.03 -15.07 -34.54
C VAL A 434 52.80 -13.94 -35.22
N PRO A 435 54.15 -13.90 -35.16
CA PRO A 435 54.91 -12.89 -35.89
C PRO A 435 54.71 -12.99 -37.40
N GLY A 436 55.06 -11.92 -38.13
CA GLY A 436 55.25 -11.99 -39.57
C GLY A 436 56.39 -12.95 -39.96
N ALA A 437 56.49 -13.28 -41.24
CA ALA A 437 57.63 -14.05 -41.74
C ALA A 437 58.94 -13.23 -41.66
N PRO A 438 60.06 -13.80 -41.14
CA PRO A 438 61.39 -13.20 -41.26
C PRO A 438 61.82 -13.09 -42.73
N ALA A 439 62.83 -12.28 -43.03
CA ALA A 439 63.50 -12.30 -44.34
C ALA A 439 64.86 -13.00 -44.24
N LEU A 440 65.10 -14.00 -45.09
CA LEU A 440 66.38 -14.70 -45.20
C LEU A 440 67.27 -13.91 -46.17
N THR A 441 68.25 -13.18 -45.63
CA THR A 441 69.01 -12.16 -46.36
C THR A 441 70.31 -12.70 -46.97
N ALA A 442 70.99 -13.67 -46.33
CA ALA A 442 72.19 -14.28 -46.89
C ALA A 442 72.45 -15.71 -46.37
N LEU A 443 73.10 -16.51 -47.22
CA LEU A 443 73.69 -17.81 -46.86
C LEU A 443 75.19 -17.77 -47.20
N SER A 444 76.06 -18.24 -46.30
CA SER A 444 77.51 -18.25 -46.51
C SER A 444 78.18 -19.46 -45.84
N ARG A 445 79.35 -19.89 -46.32
CA ARG A 445 80.09 -21.00 -45.71
C ARG A 445 80.51 -20.64 -44.27
N ARG A 446 80.25 -21.52 -43.29
CA ARG A 446 80.90 -21.47 -41.97
C ARG A 446 82.02 -22.51 -41.89
N SER A 447 81.68 -23.76 -42.14
CA SER A 447 82.59 -24.90 -42.07
C SER A 447 82.18 -25.96 -43.09
N LYS A 448 82.87 -27.11 -43.10
CA LYS A 448 82.58 -28.21 -44.03
C LYS A 448 81.29 -28.96 -43.70
N THR A 449 80.63 -28.63 -42.59
CA THR A 449 79.35 -29.24 -42.16
C THR A 449 78.37 -28.19 -41.65
N GLU A 450 78.63 -26.89 -41.85
CA GLU A 450 77.79 -25.82 -41.33
C GLU A 450 77.69 -24.63 -42.29
N VAL A 451 76.51 -24.04 -42.32
CA VAL A 451 76.19 -22.84 -43.09
C VAL A 451 75.87 -21.70 -42.13
N TRP A 452 76.44 -20.53 -42.39
CA TRP A 452 76.01 -19.28 -41.77
C TRP A 452 74.74 -18.81 -42.45
N VAL A 453 73.66 -18.70 -41.67
CA VAL A 453 72.34 -18.23 -42.09
C VAL A 453 72.10 -16.85 -41.50
N THR A 454 71.93 -15.84 -42.35
CA THR A 454 71.67 -14.45 -41.94
C THR A 454 70.25 -14.06 -42.29
N TYR A 455 69.50 -13.51 -41.33
CA TYR A 455 68.11 -13.09 -41.51
C TYR A 455 67.81 -11.82 -40.72
N SER A 456 66.77 -11.09 -41.12
CA SER A 456 66.22 -9.95 -40.38
C SER A 456 64.91 -10.31 -39.67
N ALA A 457 64.58 -9.54 -38.63
CA ALA A 457 63.31 -9.66 -37.94
C ALA A 457 62.11 -9.35 -38.85
N PRO A 458 60.94 -9.96 -38.61
CA PRO A 458 59.72 -9.61 -39.34
C PRO A 458 59.26 -8.18 -39.02
N SER A 459 58.57 -7.54 -39.97
CA SER A 459 58.01 -6.19 -39.83
C SER A 459 56.92 -6.06 -38.75
N SER A 460 56.34 -7.19 -38.31
CA SER A 460 55.41 -7.27 -37.20
C SER A 460 55.76 -8.43 -36.28
N ASN A 461 55.74 -8.17 -34.98
CA ASN A 461 55.90 -9.19 -33.94
C ASN A 461 54.57 -9.85 -33.54
N GLY A 462 53.45 -9.49 -34.19
CA GLY A 462 52.11 -10.02 -33.87
C GLY A 462 51.50 -9.49 -32.56
N GLY A 463 52.03 -8.42 -31.97
CA GLY A 463 51.52 -7.84 -30.71
C GLY A 463 52.02 -8.54 -29.43
N LYS A 464 53.05 -9.39 -29.55
CA LYS A 464 53.80 -9.98 -28.43
C LYS A 464 55.30 -9.99 -28.75
N PRO A 465 56.20 -9.95 -27.76
CA PRO A 465 57.64 -10.01 -28.01
C PRO A 465 58.02 -11.29 -28.77
N ILE A 466 58.98 -11.17 -29.70
CA ILE A 466 59.62 -12.34 -30.31
C ILE A 466 60.42 -13.05 -29.20
N THR A 467 60.33 -14.37 -29.18
CA THR A 467 60.95 -15.25 -28.17
C THR A 467 62.08 -16.10 -28.76
N GLY A 468 62.10 -16.27 -30.08
CA GLY A 468 63.15 -16.99 -30.79
C GLY A 468 62.87 -17.13 -32.28
N TYR A 469 63.81 -17.77 -32.97
CA TYR A 469 63.70 -18.14 -34.38
C TYR A 469 63.99 -19.62 -34.58
N THR A 470 63.34 -20.24 -35.56
CA THR A 470 63.73 -21.57 -36.05
C THR A 470 64.28 -21.45 -37.47
N VAL A 471 65.45 -22.02 -37.73
CA VAL A 471 65.96 -22.19 -39.09
C VAL A 471 65.82 -23.66 -39.49
N THR A 472 65.18 -23.92 -40.62
CA THR A 472 65.03 -25.27 -41.19
C THR A 472 65.86 -25.38 -42.45
N ALA A 473 66.71 -26.41 -42.51
CA ALA A 473 67.46 -26.82 -43.69
C ALA A 473 66.90 -28.14 -44.23
N THR A 474 66.18 -28.08 -45.35
CA THR A 474 65.52 -29.23 -45.99
C THR A 474 66.41 -29.85 -47.07
N ARG A 475 66.53 -31.18 -47.09
CA ARG A 475 67.18 -31.96 -48.15
C ARG A 475 66.36 -33.21 -48.46
N ASN A 476 66.01 -33.43 -49.72
CA ASN A 476 65.25 -34.60 -50.18
C ASN A 476 63.95 -34.85 -49.36
N GLY A 477 63.28 -33.79 -48.90
CA GLY A 477 62.10 -33.88 -48.04
C GLY A 477 62.38 -34.13 -46.55
N VAL A 478 63.65 -34.22 -46.13
CA VAL A 478 64.07 -34.37 -44.74
C VAL A 478 64.52 -33.02 -44.18
N ASP A 479 63.91 -32.60 -43.07
CA ASP A 479 64.19 -31.33 -42.41
C ASP A 479 65.19 -31.46 -41.26
N ILE A 480 66.17 -30.55 -41.23
CA ILE A 480 67.03 -30.30 -40.06
C ILE A 480 66.64 -28.93 -39.51
N THR A 481 65.95 -28.89 -38.37
CA THR A 481 65.49 -27.63 -37.75
C THR A 481 66.28 -27.32 -36.48
N GLN A 482 66.73 -26.08 -36.33
CA GLN A 482 67.45 -25.59 -35.14
C GLN A 482 66.83 -24.29 -34.63
N SER A 483 66.85 -24.11 -33.30
CA SER A 483 66.25 -22.97 -32.61
C SER A 483 67.32 -21.99 -32.11
N PHE A 484 67.00 -20.70 -32.19
CA PHE A 484 67.88 -19.58 -31.88
C PHE A 484 67.15 -18.55 -30.99
N PRO A 485 67.88 -17.73 -30.21
CA PRO A 485 67.28 -16.73 -29.31
C PRO A 485 66.51 -15.64 -30.06
N ALA A 486 65.84 -14.76 -29.30
CA ALA A 486 64.95 -13.72 -29.82
C ALA A 486 65.60 -12.62 -30.69
N GLU A 487 66.93 -12.59 -30.80
CA GLU A 487 67.66 -11.61 -31.59
C GLU A 487 67.85 -12.10 -33.03
N ALA A 488 67.41 -11.29 -34.00
CA ALA A 488 67.63 -11.58 -35.42
C ALA A 488 69.06 -11.27 -35.83
N GLY A 489 69.64 -12.09 -36.73
CA GLY A 489 71.00 -11.86 -37.20
C GLY A 489 71.58 -13.07 -37.92
N ARG A 490 72.86 -13.35 -37.65
CA ARG A 490 73.64 -14.43 -38.27
C ARG A 490 73.82 -15.59 -37.31
N VAL A 491 73.34 -16.78 -37.68
CA VAL A 491 73.41 -18.01 -36.89
C VAL A 491 74.05 -19.16 -37.65
N SER A 492 74.64 -20.13 -36.96
CA SER A 492 75.18 -21.35 -37.59
C SER A 492 74.12 -22.44 -37.65
N VAL A 493 74.01 -23.13 -38.78
CA VAL A 493 73.17 -24.33 -38.92
C VAL A 493 74.03 -25.50 -39.38
N GLY A 494 74.10 -26.53 -38.53
CA GLY A 494 74.67 -27.86 -38.81
C GLY A 494 74.68 -28.77 -37.57
N PRO A 495 75.20 -30.00 -37.65
CA PRO A 495 75.93 -30.55 -38.79
C PRO A 495 75.02 -30.90 -39.99
N LEU A 496 75.50 -30.58 -41.18
CA LEU A 496 74.90 -30.90 -42.48
C LEU A 496 75.79 -31.87 -43.26
N THR A 497 75.22 -32.65 -44.18
CA THR A 497 76.01 -33.55 -45.03
C THR A 497 76.86 -32.77 -46.03
N ARG A 498 78.16 -33.09 -46.11
CA ARG A 498 79.07 -32.56 -47.16
C ARG A 498 78.55 -32.84 -48.56
N TYR A 499 78.88 -31.93 -49.49
CA TYR A 499 78.55 -31.97 -50.92
C TYR A 499 77.05 -31.90 -51.26
N ALA A 500 76.17 -31.92 -50.27
CA ALA A 500 74.73 -31.86 -50.44
C ALA A 500 74.22 -30.42 -50.61
N VAL A 501 73.09 -30.29 -51.30
CA VAL A 501 72.32 -29.05 -51.40
C VAL A 501 71.17 -29.10 -50.39
N TYR A 502 70.99 -28.00 -49.65
CA TYR A 502 69.88 -27.81 -48.73
C TYR A 502 69.11 -26.54 -49.11
N THR A 503 67.79 -26.55 -48.91
CA THR A 503 66.92 -25.37 -48.97
C THR A 503 66.73 -24.83 -47.55
N PHE A 504 67.01 -23.55 -47.32
CA PHE A 504 66.90 -22.92 -46.01
C PHE A 504 65.68 -22.01 -45.93
N THR A 505 64.97 -22.08 -44.80
CA THR A 505 63.93 -21.12 -44.40
C THR A 505 64.05 -20.76 -42.93
N VAL A 506 63.55 -19.58 -42.55
CA VAL A 506 63.53 -19.09 -41.17
C VAL A 506 62.10 -18.75 -40.75
N ARG A 507 61.72 -19.05 -39.50
CA ARG A 507 60.45 -18.61 -38.88
C ARG A 507 60.74 -17.91 -37.56
N ALA A 508 59.93 -16.92 -37.21
CA ALA A 508 59.95 -16.26 -35.90
C ALA A 508 58.89 -16.87 -34.97
N MET A 509 59.12 -16.80 -33.66
CA MET A 509 58.20 -17.31 -32.64
C MET A 509 57.88 -16.23 -31.61
N ASN A 510 56.63 -16.16 -31.15
CA ASN A 510 56.22 -15.42 -29.96
C ASN A 510 55.35 -16.32 -29.06
N SER A 511 54.81 -15.76 -27.97
CA SER A 511 53.94 -16.51 -27.04
C SER A 511 52.58 -16.97 -27.62
N VAL A 512 52.25 -16.60 -28.87
CA VAL A 512 51.06 -17.07 -29.60
C VAL A 512 51.42 -18.24 -30.52
N GLY A 513 52.64 -18.28 -31.04
CA GLY A 513 53.15 -19.37 -31.87
C GLY A 513 54.16 -18.92 -32.92
N THR A 514 54.30 -19.74 -33.97
CA THR A 514 55.33 -19.63 -35.00
C THR A 514 54.80 -18.99 -36.29
N SER A 515 55.58 -18.11 -36.91
CA SER A 515 55.26 -17.44 -38.17
C SER A 515 55.21 -18.39 -39.38
N GLY A 516 54.74 -17.85 -40.51
CA GLY A 516 55.08 -18.39 -41.84
C GLY A 516 56.60 -18.38 -42.10
N PRO A 517 57.10 -19.19 -43.04
CA PRO A 517 58.52 -19.23 -43.39
C PRO A 517 58.93 -17.97 -44.16
N SER A 518 60.22 -17.62 -44.06
CA SER A 518 60.89 -16.66 -44.94
C SER A 518 60.85 -17.09 -46.41
N ASN A 519 61.37 -16.23 -47.30
CA ASN A 519 61.87 -16.68 -48.60
C ASN A 519 62.83 -17.87 -48.43
N ALA A 520 62.78 -18.79 -49.39
CA ALA A 520 63.58 -20.01 -49.40
C ALA A 520 64.79 -19.85 -50.33
N ASN A 521 66.00 -20.01 -49.78
CA ASN A 521 67.25 -19.95 -50.56
C ASN A 521 67.99 -21.29 -50.46
N THR A 522 68.62 -21.73 -51.55
CA THR A 522 69.41 -22.97 -51.58
C THR A 522 70.89 -22.71 -51.34
N PHE A 523 71.58 -23.66 -50.72
CA PHE A 523 73.03 -23.61 -50.54
C PHE A 523 73.64 -25.01 -50.63
N ARG A 524 74.81 -25.11 -51.29
CA ARG A 524 75.59 -26.34 -51.37
C ARG A 524 76.66 -26.36 -50.30
N VAL A 525 76.71 -27.41 -49.49
CA VAL A 525 77.77 -27.62 -48.49
C VAL A 525 79.02 -28.13 -49.20
N ASP A 526 80.16 -27.46 -49.07
CA ASP A 526 81.36 -27.74 -49.87
C ASP A 526 82.33 -28.79 -49.25
N ARG A 527 83.54 -28.90 -49.83
CA ARG A 527 84.59 -29.91 -49.57
C ARG A 527 85.32 -29.78 -48.23
#